data_AF-A0A835X2S2-F1
#
_entry.id   AF-A0A835X2S2-F1
#
_cell.length_a   1.000
_cell.length_b   1.000
_cell.length_c   1.000
_cell.angle_alpha   90.00
_cell.angle_beta   90.00
_cell.angle_gamma   90.00
#
_symmetry.space_group_name_H-M   'P 1'
#
loop_
_entity.id
_entity.type
_entity.pdbx_description
1 polymer ?
#
loop_
_entity_poly.entity_id
_entity_poly.type
_entity_poly.pdbx_seq_one_letter_code
_entity_poly.pdbx_strand_id
1 'polypeptide(L)'
;MAECQNGIGSQAIMQFIEGQLSSERLKNPPRYVDGMEDLLFLTEIQKKFQVGLVSVLPELYTKKLNMISLNSVKHVMDYILKTQGPRQKVTIVSDGARVLLR
;
A
#
# COMPACT_ATOMS: atom_id res chain seq x y z
N MET A 1 2.48 7.47 4.78
CA MET A 1 2.92 8.53 3.83
C MET A 1 4.31 8.16 3.40
N ALA A 2 4.57 8.13 2.09
CA ALA A 2 5.88 7.75 1.56
C ALA A 2 6.05 8.41 0.20
N GLU A 3 7.21 8.99 -0.05
CA GLU A 3 7.41 9.78 -1.26
C GLU A 3 7.51 8.91 -2.51
N CYS A 4 8.23 7.78 -2.44
CA CYS A 4 8.42 6.84 -3.54
C CYS A 4 9.00 7.48 -4.83
N GLN A 5 9.94 8.44 -4.69
CA GLN A 5 10.57 9.11 -5.86
C GLN A 5 11.22 8.11 -6.83
N ASN A 6 11.82 7.03 -6.31
CA ASN A 6 12.50 6.00 -7.11
C ASN A 6 11.53 4.95 -7.70
N GLY A 7 10.22 5.19 -7.62
CA GLY A 7 9.19 4.27 -8.11
C GLY A 7 8.92 3.11 -7.17
N ILE A 8 8.64 1.94 -7.77
CA ILE A 8 8.13 0.74 -7.07
C ILE A 8 9.22 0.02 -6.26
N GLY A 9 10.47 0.07 -6.72
CA GLY A 9 11.62 -0.47 -5.98
C GLY A 9 11.67 -1.99 -5.81
N SER A 10 10.74 -2.76 -6.41
CA SER A 10 10.70 -4.22 -6.32
C SER A 10 10.29 -4.86 -7.64
N GLN A 11 11.00 -5.93 -8.00
CA GLN A 11 10.70 -6.72 -9.20
C GLN A 11 9.38 -7.49 -9.06
N ALA A 12 9.11 -8.11 -7.91
CA ALA A 12 7.86 -8.83 -7.67
C ALA A 12 6.64 -7.90 -7.74
N ILE A 13 6.75 -6.69 -7.17
CA ILE A 13 5.67 -5.69 -7.22
C ILE A 13 5.46 -5.20 -8.65
N MET A 14 6.52 -4.98 -9.42
CA MET A 14 6.39 -4.63 -10.84
C MET A 14 5.68 -5.73 -11.64
N GLN A 15 6.07 -7.00 -11.47
CA GLN A 15 5.44 -8.14 -12.15
C GLN A 15 3.96 -8.29 -11.78
N PHE A 16 3.59 -8.00 -10.54
CA PHE A 16 2.19 -8.00 -10.11
C PHE A 16 1.39 -6.87 -10.77
N ILE A 17 1.94 -5.66 -10.82
CA ILE A 17 1.33 -4.51 -11.51
C ILE A 17 1.16 -4.80 -13.02
N GLU A 18 2.12 -5.50 -13.63
CA GLU A 18 2.04 -5.92 -15.04
C GLU A 18 1.11 -7.11 -15.27
N GLY A 19 0.59 -7.75 -14.22
CA GLY A 19 -0.31 -8.90 -14.30
C GLY A 19 0.39 -10.24 -14.56
N GLN A 20 1.72 -10.28 -14.49
CA GLN A 20 2.52 -11.49 -14.66
C GLN A 20 2.56 -12.34 -13.37
N LEU A 21 2.36 -11.71 -12.21
CA LEU A 21 2.26 -12.33 -10.90
C LEU A 21 0.86 -12.12 -10.31
N SER A 22 0.27 -13.16 -9.74
CA SER A 22 -1.06 -13.12 -9.09
C SER A 22 -0.97 -13.47 -7.61
N SER A 23 -1.99 -13.06 -6.84
CA SER A 23 -2.07 -13.34 -5.40
C SER A 23 -2.09 -14.84 -5.08
N GLU A 24 -2.65 -15.66 -5.96
CA GLU A 24 -2.65 -17.12 -5.83
C GLU A 24 -1.24 -17.70 -6.02
N ARG A 25 -0.49 -17.18 -7.01
CA ARG A 25 0.88 -17.61 -7.32
C ARG A 25 1.88 -17.20 -6.25
N LEU A 26 1.61 -16.14 -5.47
CA LEU A 26 2.45 -15.78 -4.32
C LEU A 26 2.49 -16.87 -3.25
N LYS A 27 1.41 -17.64 -3.09
CA LYS A 27 1.33 -18.66 -2.04
C LYS A 27 2.12 -19.92 -2.39
N ASN A 28 2.16 -20.27 -3.67
CA ASN A 28 2.88 -21.43 -4.19
C ASN A 28 3.65 -21.05 -5.46
N PRO A 29 4.73 -20.27 -5.35
CA PRO A 29 5.44 -19.79 -6.51
C PRO A 29 6.34 -20.89 -7.09
N PRO A 30 6.42 -21.02 -8.44
CA PRO A 30 7.34 -21.95 -9.07
C PRO A 30 8.82 -21.52 -8.89
N ARG A 31 9.05 -20.23 -8.67
CA ARG A 31 10.36 -19.63 -8.43
C ARG A 31 10.21 -18.37 -7.59
N TYR A 32 11.14 -18.16 -6.66
CA TYR A 32 11.24 -16.95 -5.88
C TYR A 32 11.71 -15.74 -6.71
N VAL A 33 11.13 -14.57 -6.44
CA VAL A 33 11.51 -13.27 -6.98
C VAL A 33 11.65 -12.31 -5.80
N ASP A 34 12.66 -11.44 -5.85
CA ASP A 34 12.91 -10.48 -4.78
C ASP A 34 11.70 -9.53 -4.56
N GLY A 35 11.31 -9.37 -3.29
CA GLY A 35 10.16 -8.58 -2.84
C GLY A 35 8.80 -9.29 -2.89
N MET A 36 8.77 -10.62 -3.03
CA MET A 36 7.52 -11.39 -2.94
C MET A 36 6.94 -11.39 -1.52
N GLU A 37 7.80 -11.36 -0.49
CA GLU A 37 7.39 -11.28 0.91
C GLU A 37 6.63 -9.98 1.19
N ASP A 38 7.16 -8.86 0.69
CA ASP A 38 6.55 -7.54 0.83
C ASP A 38 5.17 -7.51 0.16
N LEU A 39 5.07 -8.10 -1.04
CA LEU A 39 3.79 -8.16 -1.74
C LEU A 39 2.78 -9.07 -1.05
N LEU A 40 3.23 -10.23 -0.54
CA LEU A 40 2.38 -11.11 0.25
C LEU A 40 1.86 -10.40 1.49
N PHE A 41 2.73 -9.71 2.23
CA PHE A 41 2.35 -8.95 3.41
C PHE A 41 1.34 -7.85 3.07
N LEU A 42 1.59 -7.11 1.99
CA LEU A 42 0.72 -6.03 1.53
C LEU A 42 -0.67 -6.54 1.12
N THR A 43 -0.72 -7.65 0.38
CA THR A 43 -2.00 -8.26 -0.05
C THR A 43 -2.80 -8.83 1.13
N GLU A 44 -2.15 -9.39 2.15
CA GLU A 44 -2.84 -9.86 3.36
C GLU A 44 -3.36 -8.71 4.23
N ILE A 45 -2.62 -7.61 4.36
CA ILE A 45 -3.09 -6.40 5.07
C ILE A 45 -4.33 -5.82 4.40
N GLN A 46 -4.33 -5.75 3.06
CA GLN A 46 -5.43 -5.16 2.29
C GLN A 46 -6.76 -5.91 2.41
N LYS A 47 -6.75 -7.17 2.84
CA LYS A 47 -8.00 -7.91 3.14
C LYS A 47 -8.70 -7.40 4.40
N LYS A 48 -7.95 -6.80 5.33
CA LYS A 48 -8.45 -6.33 6.62
C LYS A 48 -8.55 -4.81 6.70
N PHE A 49 -7.70 -4.11 5.96
CA PHE A 49 -7.57 -2.66 6.03
C PHE A 49 -7.60 -2.04 4.64
N GLN A 50 -8.28 -0.92 4.51
CA GLN A 50 -8.15 -0.07 3.34
C GLN A 50 -6.85 0.73 3.44
N VAL A 51 -6.00 0.64 2.42
CA VAL A 51 -4.69 1.31 2.39
C VAL A 51 -4.77 2.53 1.48
N GLY A 52 -4.54 3.71 2.07
CA GLY A 52 -4.37 4.96 1.32
C GLY A 52 -2.89 5.38 1.28
N LEU A 53 -2.44 5.91 0.15
CA LEU A 53 -1.08 6.36 -0.08
C LEU A 53 -1.06 7.83 -0.50
N VAL A 54 -0.27 8.62 0.22
CA VAL A 54 0.18 9.96 -0.21
C VAL A 54 1.63 9.82 -0.65
N SER A 55 1.87 10.04 -1.94
CA SER A 55 3.13 9.76 -2.64
C SER A 55 3.21 10.54 -3.96
N VAL A 56 4.41 10.67 -4.53
CA VAL A 56 4.61 11.13 -5.91
C VAL A 56 4.46 10.01 -6.94
N LEU A 57 4.23 8.77 -6.49
CA LEU A 57 4.00 7.62 -7.36
C LEU A 57 2.75 7.84 -8.23
N PRO A 58 2.81 7.56 -9.54
CA PRO A 58 1.65 7.67 -10.42
C PRO A 58 0.43 6.87 -9.94
N GLU A 59 -0.77 7.47 -10.05
CA GLU A 59 -2.04 6.83 -9.64
C GLU A 59 -2.29 5.48 -10.33
N LEU A 60 -1.74 5.28 -11.53
CA LEU A 60 -1.85 4.04 -12.27
C LEU A 60 -1.30 2.86 -11.45
N TYR A 61 -0.17 3.05 -10.77
CA TYR A 61 0.45 2.01 -9.96
C TYR A 61 -0.32 1.78 -8.66
N THR A 62 -0.74 2.84 -7.97
CA THR A 62 -1.50 2.70 -6.72
C THR A 62 -2.84 1.99 -6.95
N LYS A 63 -3.54 2.28 -8.06
CA LYS A 63 -4.78 1.61 -8.43
C LYS A 63 -4.57 0.12 -8.69
N LYS A 64 -3.50 -0.25 -9.42
CA LYS A 64 -3.15 -1.65 -9.67
C LYS A 64 -2.75 -2.41 -8.41
N LEU A 65 -2.21 -1.72 -7.41
CA LEU A 65 -1.92 -2.27 -6.09
C LEU A 65 -3.12 -2.22 -5.13
N ASN A 66 -4.33 -1.89 -5.60
CA ASN A 66 -5.53 -1.78 -4.77
C ASN A 66 -5.38 -0.79 -3.59
N MET A 67 -4.65 0.30 -3.82
CA MET A 67 -4.49 1.41 -2.86
C MET A 67 -5.22 2.66 -3.34
N ILE A 68 -5.63 3.48 -2.38
CA ILE A 68 -6.26 4.77 -2.63
C ILE A 68 -5.17 5.83 -2.79
N SER A 69 -5.07 6.44 -3.96
CA SER A 69 -4.18 7.59 -4.16
C SER A 69 -4.76 8.83 -3.49
N LEU A 70 -3.95 9.52 -2.69
CA LEU A 70 -4.32 10.73 -1.97
C LEU A 70 -3.26 11.81 -2.22
N ASN A 71 -3.70 13.00 -2.61
CA ASN A 71 -2.78 14.05 -3.07
C ASN A 71 -2.06 14.79 -1.93
N SER A 72 -2.67 14.87 -0.75
CA SER A 72 -2.08 15.56 0.40
C SER A 72 -2.66 15.07 1.72
N VAL A 73 -1.96 15.38 2.82
CA VAL A 73 -2.39 15.04 4.19
C VAL A 73 -3.75 15.66 4.53
N LYS A 74 -4.04 16.86 4.03
CA LYS A 74 -5.34 17.50 4.24
C LYS A 74 -6.46 16.68 3.59
N HIS A 75 -6.23 16.21 2.35
CA HIS A 75 -7.17 15.34 1.66
C HIS A 75 -7.35 13.99 2.37
N VAL A 76 -6.31 13.46 3.02
CA VAL A 76 -6.42 12.23 3.83
C VAL A 76 -7.42 12.42 4.97
N MET A 77 -7.32 13.50 5.73
CA MET A 77 -8.23 13.75 6.85
C MET A 77 -9.67 13.95 6.37
N ASP A 78 -9.86 14.74 5.31
CA ASP A 78 -11.19 14.93 4.70
C ASP A 78 -11.77 13.60 4.19
N TYR A 79 -10.92 12.74 3.60
CA TYR A 79 -11.32 11.42 3.13
C TYR A 79 -11.77 10.53 4.29
N ILE A 80 -10.95 10.40 5.35
CA ILE A 80 -11.25 9.57 6.52
C ILE A 80 -12.58 9.99 7.17
N LEU A 81 -12.77 11.29 7.39
CA LEU A 81 -13.99 11.83 8.03
C LEU A 81 -15.23 11.59 7.17
N LYS A 82 -15.10 11.64 5.83
CA LYS A 82 -16.21 11.31 4.91
C LYS A 82 -16.53 9.82 4.88
N THR A 83 -15.52 8.95 4.93
CA THR A 83 -15.72 7.50 4.79
C THR A 83 -16.08 6.79 6.09
N GLN A 84 -15.48 7.20 7.21
CA GLN A 84 -15.63 6.54 8.52
C GLN A 84 -16.50 7.36 9.48
N GLY A 85 -16.81 8.62 9.13
CA GLY A 85 -17.63 9.52 9.91
C GLY A 85 -16.84 10.52 10.77
N PRO A 86 -17.51 11.57 11.27
CA PRO A 86 -16.85 12.72 11.89
C PRO A 86 -16.27 12.46 13.29
N ARG A 87 -16.63 11.34 13.95
CA ARG A 87 -16.19 11.00 15.32
C ARG A 87 -15.12 9.90 15.33
N GLN A 88 -14.47 9.66 14.19
CA GLN A 88 -13.46 8.62 14.08
C GLN A 88 -12.23 8.95 14.93
N LYS A 89 -11.75 7.96 15.69
CA LYS A 89 -10.48 8.08 16.41
C LYS A 89 -9.33 7.85 15.43
N VAL A 90 -8.33 8.74 15.47
CA VAL A 90 -7.15 8.70 14.61
C VAL A 90 -5.90 8.64 15.48
N THR A 91 -5.05 7.66 15.22
CA THR A 91 -3.72 7.54 15.82
C THR A 91 -2.69 7.95 14.78
N ILE A 92 -1.78 8.85 15.15
CA ILE A 92 -0.70 9.31 14.29
C ILE A 92 0.58 8.59 14.71
N VAL A 93 1.19 7.87 13.77
CA VAL A 93 2.53 7.31 13.92
C VAL A 93 3.45 8.11 13.00
N SER A 94 4.34 8.91 13.58
CA SER A 94 5.20 9.83 12.84
C SER A 94 6.28 9.11 12.03
N ASP A 95 6.88 8.05 12.59
CA ASP A 95 7.85 7.19 11.91
C ASP A 95 7.43 5.72 12.07
N GLY A 96 6.72 5.19 11.06
CA GLY A 96 6.26 3.80 11.07
C GLY A 96 7.38 2.77 10.88
N ALA A 97 8.55 3.17 10.38
CA ALA A 97 9.65 2.23 10.12
C ALA A 97 10.44 1.90 11.39
N ARG A 98 10.38 2.76 12.42
CA ARG A 98 11.15 2.62 13.67
C ARG A 98 10.28 2.34 14.89
N VAL A 99 8.97 2.17 14.73
CA VAL A 99 8.02 1.96 15.82
C VAL A 99 7.49 0.53 15.80
N LEU A 100 7.58 -0.16 16.94
CA LEU A 100 6.91 -1.42 17.19
C LEU A 100 5.60 -1.14 17.94
N LEU A 101 4.47 -1.32 17.26
CA LEU A 101 3.15 -1.21 17.87
C LEU A 101 2.83 -2.51 18.61
N ARG A 102 2.36 -2.37 19.85
CA ARG A 102 1.95 -3.48 20.74
C ARG A 102 0.43 -3.57 20.81
#